data_AF-K1TSF0-F1
#
_entry.id   AF-K1TSF0-F1
#
_cell.length_a   1.000
_cell.length_b   1.000
_cell.length_c   1.000
_cell.angle_alpha   90.00
_cell.angle_beta   90.00
_cell.angle_gamma   90.00
#
_symmetry.space_group_name_H-M   'P 1'
#
loop_
_entity.id
_entity.type
_entity.pdbx_description
1 polymer ?
#
loop_
_entity_poly.entity_id
_entity_poly.type
_entity_poly.pdbx_seq_one_letter_code
_entity_poly.pdbx_strand_id
1 'polypeptide(L)'
;TIVMCLLSDAAVMSVWPTIKPCLTQGKALYFSHGFAITWSDRTGVVPPADIDVIMVAPKGSGTSLRTMFLEGRGLNSSYAIYQDVTGKAYERTIALGIGIGSGYLFETTFQREATSD
;
A
#
# COMPACT_ATOMS: atom_id res chain seq x y z
N THR A 1 4.78 -4.95 -12.70
CA THR A 1 4.56 -5.87 -11.55
C THR A 1 4.44 -5.06 -10.28
N ILE A 2 3.55 -5.44 -9.37
CA ILE A 2 3.36 -4.80 -8.06
C ILE A 2 3.72 -5.83 -6.98
N VAL A 3 4.60 -5.47 -6.06
CA VAL A 3 4.98 -6.28 -4.89
C VAL A 3 4.17 -5.78 -3.69
N MET A 4 3.30 -6.63 -3.14
CA MET A 4 2.37 -6.26 -2.07
C MET A 4 2.90 -6.70 -0.71
N CYS A 5 3.32 -5.73 0.11
CA CYS A 5 3.73 -5.95 1.50
C CYS A 5 2.49 -5.97 2.40
N LEU A 6 1.90 -7.16 2.56
CA LEU A 6 0.72 -7.42 3.40
C LEU A 6 1.06 -8.27 4.64
N LEU A 7 2.33 -8.27 5.05
CA LEU A 7 2.76 -8.85 6.32
C LEU A 7 2.41 -7.90 7.47
N SER A 8 2.52 -8.36 8.72
CA SER A 8 2.47 -7.43 9.86
C SER A 8 3.60 -6.42 9.77
N ASP A 9 3.41 -5.22 10.32
CA ASP A 9 4.42 -4.15 10.24
C ASP A 9 5.77 -4.58 10.82
N ALA A 10 5.75 -5.30 11.95
CA ALA A 10 6.95 -5.87 12.56
C ALA A 10 7.63 -6.91 11.64
N ALA A 11 6.84 -7.73 10.93
CA ALA A 11 7.38 -8.70 10.00
C ALA A 11 8.02 -8.00 8.79
N VAL A 12 7.39 -6.98 8.21
CA VAL A 12 7.97 -6.18 7.11
C VAL A 12 9.37 -5.69 7.50
N MET A 13 9.53 -5.13 8.71
CA MET A 13 10.83 -4.68 9.23
C MET A 13 11.85 -5.84 9.27
N SER A 14 11.46 -6.99 9.82
CA SER A 14 12.35 -8.13 9.98
C SER A 14 12.81 -8.74 8.65
N VAL A 15 11.96 -8.75 7.63
CA VAL A 15 12.26 -9.36 6.32
C VAL A 15 12.63 -8.35 5.24
N TRP A 16 12.69 -7.05 5.57
CA TRP A 16 13.03 -5.99 4.62
C TRP A 16 14.33 -6.26 3.84
N PRO A 17 15.43 -6.78 4.45
CA PRO A 17 16.64 -7.12 3.70
C PRO A 17 16.44 -8.19 2.61
N THR A 18 15.40 -9.02 2.74
CA THR A 18 15.02 -10.05 1.76
C THR A 18 14.09 -9.49 0.69
N ILE A 19 13.21 -8.55 1.06
CA ILE A 19 12.27 -7.90 0.14
C ILE A 19 13.00 -6.92 -0.78
N LYS A 20 13.88 -6.07 -0.23
CA LYS A 20 14.52 -4.96 -0.93
C LYS A 20 15.24 -5.36 -2.24
N PRO A 21 16.01 -6.47 -2.31
CA PRO A 21 16.63 -6.91 -3.57
C PRO A 21 15.63 -7.27 -4.67
N CYS A 22 14.40 -7.64 -4.31
CA CYS A 22 13.35 -7.97 -5.27
C CYS A 22 12.71 -6.72 -5.91
N LEU A 23 12.97 -5.53 -5.36
CA LEU A 23 12.39 -4.25 -5.78
C LEU A 23 13.25 -3.58 -6.86
N THR A 24 13.18 -4.14 -8.07
CA THR A 24 13.91 -3.66 -9.24
C THR A 24 13.13 -2.60 -10.02
N GLN A 25 13.83 -1.80 -10.83
CA GLN A 25 13.26 -0.80 -11.73
C GLN A 25 11.99 -1.27 -12.46
N GLY A 26 11.00 -0.39 -12.55
CA GLY A 26 9.71 -0.63 -13.21
C GLY A 26 8.67 -1.38 -12.37
N LYS A 27 9.07 -1.96 -11.22
CA LYS A 27 8.14 -2.47 -10.22
C LYS A 27 7.50 -1.34 -9.41
N ALA A 28 6.43 -1.67 -8.72
CA ALA A 28 5.84 -0.85 -7.67
C ALA A 28 5.84 -1.63 -6.36
N LEU A 29 6.14 -0.94 -5.26
CA LEU A 29 5.98 -1.43 -3.90
C LEU A 29 4.63 -0.95 -3.35
N TYR A 30 3.83 -1.87 -2.85
CA TYR A 30 2.50 -1.62 -2.32
C TYR A 30 2.43 -1.92 -0.82
N PHE A 31 1.73 -1.06 -0.09
CA PHE A 31 1.30 -1.28 1.29
C PHE A 31 -0.20 -1.13 1.46
N SER A 32 -0.77 -1.72 2.52
CA SER A 32 -2.14 -1.44 2.97
C SER A 32 -2.22 -0.61 4.25
N HIS A 33 -1.06 -0.17 4.76
CA HIS A 33 -0.92 0.71 5.92
C HIS A 33 0.38 1.51 5.76
N GLY A 34 0.36 2.78 6.14
CA GLY A 34 1.47 3.71 6.00
C GLY A 34 2.58 3.58 7.03
N PHE A 35 2.46 2.68 8.03
CA PHE A 35 3.39 2.58 9.17
C PHE A 35 4.85 2.47 8.74
N ALA A 36 5.16 1.51 7.88
CA ALA A 36 6.53 1.20 7.49
C ALA A 36 7.27 2.40 6.87
N ILE A 37 6.58 3.17 6.02
CA ILE A 37 7.15 4.32 5.30
C ILE A 37 7.15 5.59 6.16
N THR A 38 6.08 5.80 6.95
CA THR A 38 5.92 7.00 7.79
C THR A 38 7.04 7.13 8.81
N TRP A 39 7.43 6.03 9.43
CA TRP A 39 8.53 5.98 10.42
C TRP A 39 9.75 5.24 9.86
N SER A 40 10.07 5.44 8.58
CA SER A 40 11.21 4.79 7.90
C SER A 40 12.55 4.99 8.63
N ASP A 41 12.71 6.08 9.38
CA ASP A 41 13.84 6.36 10.27
C ASP A 41 13.97 5.36 11.43
N ARG A 42 12.85 4.79 11.88
CA ARG A 42 12.78 3.80 12.97
C ARG A 42 12.61 2.37 12.47
N THR A 43 11.88 2.19 11.38
CA THR A 43 11.57 0.87 10.81
C THR A 43 12.71 0.33 9.95
N GLY A 44 13.58 1.20 9.43
CA GLY A 44 14.62 0.85 8.46
C GLY A 44 14.07 0.52 7.06
N VAL A 45 12.77 0.67 6.85
CA VAL A 45 12.10 0.40 5.57
C VAL A 45 12.26 1.61 4.66
N VAL A 46 13.37 1.63 3.92
CA VAL A 46 13.69 2.66 2.92
C VAL A 46 13.63 2.05 1.52
N PRO A 47 12.54 2.32 0.75
CA PRO A 47 12.40 1.85 -0.63
C PRO A 47 13.50 2.39 -1.56
N PRO A 48 13.85 1.65 -2.62
CA PRO A 48 14.65 2.21 -3.71
C PRO A 48 14.02 3.47 -4.32
N ALA A 49 14.84 4.42 -4.77
CA ALA A 49 14.39 5.69 -5.34
C ALA A 49 13.88 5.55 -6.80
N ASP A 50 14.04 4.37 -7.42
CA ASP A 50 13.78 4.09 -8.83
C ASP A 50 12.52 3.22 -9.07
N ILE A 51 11.65 3.09 -8.07
CA ILE A 51 10.38 2.33 -8.15
C ILE A 51 9.18 3.18 -7.75
N ASP A 52 7.96 2.78 -8.09
CA ASP A 52 6.79 3.45 -7.48
C ASP A 52 6.56 2.92 -6.05
N VAL A 53 6.05 3.76 -5.16
CA VAL A 53 5.63 3.37 -3.80
C VAL A 53 4.22 3.88 -3.57
N ILE A 54 3.29 2.95 -3.41
CA ILE A 54 1.84 3.19 -3.44
C ILE A 54 1.13 2.50 -2.28
N MET A 55 -0.07 2.99 -1.94
CA MET A 55 -0.89 2.41 -0.89
C MET A 55 -2.38 2.49 -1.22
N VAL A 56 -3.09 1.42 -0.89
CA VAL A 56 -4.55 1.42 -0.70
C VAL A 56 -4.83 0.77 0.65
N ALA A 57 -5.47 1.50 1.56
CA ALA A 57 -5.76 1.06 2.91
C ALA A 57 -7.28 0.90 3.11
N PRO A 58 -7.82 -0.33 3.07
CA PRO A 58 -9.23 -0.60 3.33
C PRO A 58 -9.60 -0.31 4.78
N LYS A 59 -10.72 0.39 4.98
CA LYS A 59 -11.16 0.85 6.32
C LYS A 59 -12.02 -0.21 7.01
N GLY A 60 -11.38 -1.34 7.30
CA GLY A 60 -11.96 -2.51 7.96
C GLY A 60 -11.12 -3.77 7.76
N SER A 61 -11.50 -4.85 8.44
CA SER A 61 -10.73 -6.10 8.41
C SER A 61 -10.66 -6.74 7.02
N GLY A 62 -9.61 -7.53 6.75
CA GLY A 62 -9.49 -8.31 5.52
C GLY A 62 -10.67 -9.29 5.31
N THR A 63 -11.21 -9.85 6.40
CA THR A 63 -12.41 -10.68 6.36
C THR A 63 -13.62 -9.88 5.89
N SER A 64 -13.84 -8.69 6.45
CA SER A 64 -14.93 -7.80 6.04
C SER A 64 -14.80 -7.37 4.58
N LEU A 65 -13.58 -7.02 4.13
CA LEU A 65 -13.32 -6.69 2.74
C LEU A 65 -13.74 -7.84 1.80
N ARG A 66 -13.32 -9.07 2.11
CA ARG A 66 -13.67 -10.25 1.30
C ARG A 66 -15.17 -10.54 1.31
N THR A 67 -15.82 -10.49 2.46
CA THR A 67 -17.26 -10.73 2.56
C THR A 67 -18.05 -9.70 1.77
N MET A 68 -17.75 -8.40 1.94
CA MET A 68 -18.43 -7.32 1.23
C MET A 68 -18.24 -7.44 -0.29
N PHE A 69 -17.01 -7.74 -0.74
CA PHE A 69 -16.72 -7.97 -2.15
C PHE A 69 -17.60 -9.07 -2.75
N LEU A 70 -17.76 -10.19 -2.06
CA LEU A 70 -18.59 -11.31 -2.51
C LEU A 70 -20.09 -10.98 -2.51
N GLU A 71 -20.53 -10.10 -1.63
CA GLU A 71 -21.90 -9.57 -1.59
C GLU A 71 -22.17 -8.50 -2.68
N GLY A 72 -21.20 -8.17 -3.53
CA GLY A 72 -21.32 -7.09 -4.52
C GLY A 72 -21.33 -5.70 -3.88
N ARG A 73 -20.85 -5.59 -2.64
CA ARG A 73 -20.70 -4.36 -1.87
C ARG A 73 -19.23 -3.97 -1.82
N GLY A 74 -18.96 -2.74 -1.41
CA GLY A 74 -17.59 -2.24 -1.25
C GLY A 74 -17.32 -1.71 0.13
N LEU A 75 -16.07 -1.86 0.58
CA LEU A 75 -15.54 -1.19 1.76
C LEU A 75 -14.85 0.10 1.33
N ASN A 76 -14.99 1.19 2.09
CA ASN A 76 -14.26 2.41 1.77
C ASN A 76 -12.75 2.18 1.97
N SER A 77 -11.93 2.85 1.18
CA SER A 77 -10.48 2.76 1.29
C SER A 77 -9.85 4.13 1.08
N SER A 78 -8.79 4.41 1.83
CA SER A 78 -7.92 5.55 1.51
C SER A 78 -6.82 5.11 0.55
N TYR A 79 -6.30 6.01 -0.26
CA TYR A 79 -5.13 5.72 -1.10
C TYR A 79 -4.07 6.82 -0.96
N ALA A 80 -2.81 6.45 -1.19
CA ALA A 80 -1.72 7.42 -1.23
C ALA A 80 -0.63 6.99 -2.22
N ILE A 81 0.07 7.97 -2.75
CA ILE A 81 1.28 7.80 -3.56
C ILE A 81 2.41 8.45 -2.79
N TYR A 82 3.40 7.66 -2.40
CA TYR A 82 4.61 8.18 -1.75
C TYR A 82 5.66 8.56 -2.78
N GLN A 83 5.81 7.74 -3.82
CA GLN A 83 6.80 7.91 -4.87
C GLN A 83 6.20 7.50 -6.22
N ASP A 84 6.27 8.39 -7.21
CA ASP A 84 5.86 8.13 -8.60
C ASP A 84 7.06 8.32 -9.53
N VAL A 85 7.74 7.23 -9.85
CA VAL A 85 8.90 7.23 -10.76
C VAL A 85 8.45 7.02 -12.20
N THR A 86 7.37 6.26 -12.39
CA THR A 86 6.91 5.88 -13.73
C THR A 86 5.94 6.87 -14.37
N GLY A 87 5.39 7.80 -13.59
CA GLY A 87 4.27 8.66 -13.99
C GLY A 87 2.94 7.92 -14.08
N LYS A 88 2.88 6.69 -13.54
CA LYS A 88 1.72 5.79 -13.59
C LYS A 88 1.32 5.28 -12.21
N ALA A 89 1.93 5.79 -11.13
CA ALA A 89 1.62 5.33 -9.78
C ALA A 89 0.13 5.55 -9.43
N TYR A 90 -0.46 6.67 -9.87
CA TYR A 90 -1.88 6.95 -9.65
C TYR A 90 -2.78 5.90 -10.29
N GLU A 91 -2.65 5.65 -11.59
CA GLU A 91 -3.46 4.66 -12.31
C GLU A 91 -3.32 3.27 -11.69
N ARG A 92 -2.08 2.88 -11.34
CA ARG A 92 -1.80 1.61 -10.65
C ARG A 92 -2.53 1.51 -9.31
N THR A 93 -2.52 2.58 -8.52
CA THR A 93 -3.12 2.63 -7.18
C THR A 93 -4.64 2.57 -7.26
N ILE A 94 -5.25 3.39 -8.12
CA ILE A 94 -6.70 3.42 -8.29
C ILE A 94 -7.22 2.10 -8.87
N ALA A 95 -6.52 1.52 -9.85
CA ALA A 95 -6.88 0.21 -10.39
C ALA A 95 -6.84 -0.88 -9.31
N LEU A 96 -5.88 -0.81 -8.39
CA LEU A 96 -5.80 -1.71 -7.23
C LEU A 96 -6.99 -1.56 -6.29
N GLY A 97 -7.35 -0.33 -5.92
CA GLY A 97 -8.50 -0.06 -5.07
C GLY A 97 -9.82 -0.55 -5.69
N ILE A 98 -10.03 -0.30 -6.99
CA ILE A 98 -11.18 -0.85 -7.72
C ILE A 98 -11.13 -2.38 -7.71
N GLY A 99 -9.96 -2.97 -7.97
CA GLY A 99 -9.77 -4.42 -8.04
C GLY A 99 -10.06 -5.17 -6.74
N ILE A 100 -9.83 -4.54 -5.58
CA ILE A 100 -10.17 -5.12 -4.27
C ILE A 100 -11.63 -4.83 -3.85
N GLY A 101 -12.40 -4.12 -4.67
CA GLY A 101 -13.79 -3.75 -4.41
C GLY A 101 -13.95 -2.59 -3.44
N SER A 102 -13.05 -1.61 -3.47
CA SER A 102 -13.27 -0.38 -2.72
C SER A 102 -14.51 0.35 -3.23
N GLY A 103 -15.50 0.56 -2.35
CA GLY A 103 -16.76 1.24 -2.72
C GLY A 103 -16.57 2.75 -2.94
N TYR A 104 -15.60 3.32 -2.25
CA TYR A 104 -15.15 4.69 -2.41
C TYR A 104 -13.66 4.77 -2.09
N LEU A 105 -12.92 5.53 -2.91
CA LEU A 105 -11.49 5.78 -2.75
C LEU A 105 -11.27 7.26 -2.47
N PHE A 106 -10.62 7.57 -1.35
CA PHE A 106 -10.27 8.95 -0.99
C PHE A 106 -8.77 9.11 -0.80
N GLU A 107 -8.25 10.25 -1.24
CA GLU A 107 -6.82 10.54 -1.19
C GLU A 107 -6.36 10.86 0.24
N THR A 108 -5.17 10.37 0.59
CA THR A 108 -4.46 10.69 1.82
C THR A 108 -2.95 10.70 1.57
N THR A 109 -2.16 10.83 2.62
CA THR A 109 -0.72 10.58 2.60
C THR A 109 -0.40 9.38 3.46
N PHE A 110 0.76 8.74 3.24
CA PHE A 110 1.24 7.67 4.12
C PHE A 110 1.24 8.08 5.59
N GLN A 111 1.70 9.30 5.90
CA GLN A 111 1.72 9.82 7.26
C GLN A 111 0.31 10.01 7.83
N ARG A 112 -0.60 10.65 7.09
CA ARG A 112 -1.97 10.89 7.56
C ARG A 112 -2.69 9.58 7.82
N GLU A 113 -2.58 8.64 6.90
CA GLU A 113 -3.11 7.29 7.04
C GLU A 113 -2.57 6.63 8.31
N ALA A 114 -1.24 6.58 8.46
CA ALA A 114 -0.63 5.89 9.58
C ALA A 114 -0.94 6.51 10.96
N THR A 115 -1.24 7.80 11.00
CA THR A 115 -1.60 8.49 12.25
C THR A 115 -3.10 8.45 12.58
N SER A 116 -3.94 8.05 11.63
CA SER A 116 -5.40 8.09 11.77
C SER A 116 -6.08 6.71 11.72
N ASP A 117 -5.39 5.71 11.18
CA ASP A 117 -5.80 4.30 11.24
C ASP A 117 -5.84 3.80 12.69
#